data_AF-A0A3D4Q755-F1
#
_entry.id   AF-A0A3D4Q755-F1
#
_cell.length_a   1.000
_cell.length_b   1.000
_cell.length_c   1.000
_cell.angle_alpha   90.00
_cell.angle_beta   90.00
_cell.angle_gamma   90.00
#
_symmetry.space_group_name_H-M   'P 1'
#
loop_
_entity.id
_entity.type
_entity.pdbx_description
1 polymer ?
#
loop_
_entity_poly.entity_id
_entity_poly.type
_entity_poly.pdbx_seq_one_letter_code
_entity_poly.pdbx_strand_id
1 'polypeptide(L)'
;MVNGDCYNQEFYVAERFSFIPASCGRILGSVNPILLVFSTILASWIQHTMKSLILLNRALLVASLAALVSCGGGGSDSAGSTPPASKNSSPASSLAISSSTPSSIATSSQSSVVLSSAVSSTTSSLLSLAAPQNIAAQPGTAAVTLSWNSVVGATGYRIYYASEANLIINNIASFDDGTRVDNASSPRVITNLRNGETYYFVVTAINGNQESIASAEVSATPGAIDLAKQPNAQEVLVVELVNRARANPDAEATRLGIGLNDGITGTPITNTPKPPLAHNLLLIESSRLHSQWMLDADIFSHTGASNSTPHERMQAVGYSFTGNWTSGENIAWGGTTGSSINLTSYAISQHEGLFKSPGHRVNILNANFRELGVGQLQGYFMQDGRNYLSSMLTQNFARSGSSYFLTGVVYEDKNNNEFYDVGEGLSGINITTNNKTYSVFNSGAYAIPLANGTYELSITGDLLGVPVYYSVQISNQNRKLDVIKSGNNIRVSVP
;
A
#
# COMPACT_ATOMS: atom_id res chain seq x y z
N MET A 1 48.07 11.34 -16.20
CA MET A 1 47.26 12.24 -15.36
C MET A 1 45.80 12.08 -15.73
N VAL A 2 45.07 11.27 -14.97
CA VAL A 2 43.63 11.40 -14.72
C VAL A 2 43.52 11.06 -13.23
N ASN A 3 43.01 11.98 -12.42
CA ASN A 3 42.92 11.75 -10.97
C ASN A 3 41.77 10.77 -10.70
N GLY A 4 42.05 9.72 -9.94
CA GLY A 4 41.01 8.86 -9.37
C GLY A 4 40.62 9.39 -8.00
N ASP A 5 39.44 9.97 -7.89
CA ASP A 5 38.87 10.35 -6.59
C ASP A 5 38.43 9.09 -5.84
N CYS A 6 39.15 8.74 -4.76
CA CYS A 6 38.78 7.65 -3.88
C CYS A 6 37.57 8.05 -3.02
N TYR A 7 36.36 7.78 -3.53
CA TYR A 7 35.15 7.79 -2.71
C TYR A 7 35.13 6.54 -1.83
N ASN A 8 35.39 6.71 -0.53
CA ASN A 8 35.26 5.64 0.46
C ASN A 8 33.80 5.17 0.51
N GLN A 9 33.56 3.96 0.00
CA GLN A 9 32.31 3.23 0.19
C GLN A 9 32.44 2.36 1.44
N GLU A 10 31.45 2.42 2.32
CA GLU A 10 31.40 1.60 3.52
C GLU A 10 30.17 0.67 3.46
N PHE A 11 30.32 -0.56 3.96
CA PHE A 11 29.38 -1.66 3.73
C PHE A 11 29.18 -2.49 5.01
N TYR A 12 27.92 -2.69 5.41
CA TYR A 12 27.58 -3.31 6.67
C TYR A 12 26.39 -4.28 6.56
N VAL A 13 26.53 -5.43 7.23
CA VAL A 13 25.55 -6.52 7.31
C VAL A 13 25.46 -6.98 8.77
N ALA A 14 24.26 -7.23 9.29
CA ALA A 14 24.01 -7.37 10.72
C ALA A 14 24.14 -8.84 11.22
N GLU A 15 25.36 -9.30 11.51
CA GLU A 15 25.54 -10.55 12.28
C GLU A 15 25.95 -10.31 13.74
N ARG A 16 25.49 -11.19 14.64
CA ARG A 16 25.82 -11.11 16.06
C ARG A 16 27.28 -11.50 16.29
N PHE A 17 28.09 -10.51 16.70
CA PHE A 17 29.44 -10.59 17.27
C PHE A 17 30.63 -10.94 16.35
N SER A 18 31.39 -9.92 15.93
CA SER A 18 32.75 -9.61 16.47
C SER A 18 33.56 -8.79 15.47
N PHE A 19 33.89 -7.54 15.82
CA PHE A 19 34.68 -6.66 14.96
C PHE A 19 36.16 -7.06 14.95
N ILE A 20 36.71 -7.31 13.75
CA ILE A 20 38.16 -7.31 13.51
C ILE A 20 38.48 -6.13 12.58
N PRO A 21 38.90 -4.97 13.11
CA PRO A 21 39.44 -3.92 12.28
C PRO A 21 40.83 -4.34 11.76
N ALA A 22 41.06 -4.18 10.46
CA ALA A 22 42.37 -4.41 9.86
C ALA A 22 43.40 -3.43 10.44
N SER A 23 44.51 -3.97 10.96
CA SER A 23 45.57 -3.19 11.61
C SER A 23 46.41 -2.41 10.60
N CYS A 24 46.51 -1.09 10.76
CA CYS A 24 47.54 -0.27 10.12
C CYS A 24 48.25 0.61 11.18
N GLY A 25 49.51 0.97 10.91
CA GLY A 25 50.49 1.32 11.93
C GLY A 25 50.31 2.64 12.67
N ARG A 26 50.76 2.67 13.93
CA ARG A 26 50.97 3.89 14.73
C ARG A 26 52.07 4.77 14.13
N ILE A 27 51.83 6.08 14.08
CA ILE A 27 52.88 7.11 14.28
C ILE A 27 52.37 8.11 15.32
N LEU A 28 53.26 8.57 16.21
CA LEU A 28 52.96 9.41 17.36
C LEU A 28 52.90 10.90 16.98
N GLY A 29 52.01 11.65 17.63
CA GLY A 29 51.98 13.12 17.61
C GLY A 29 51.13 13.65 18.76
N SER A 30 51.77 14.27 19.76
CA SER A 30 51.11 14.75 20.99
C SER A 30 50.59 16.18 20.87
N VAL A 31 49.40 16.44 21.41
CA VAL A 31 48.93 17.81 21.74
C VAL A 31 48.12 17.82 23.04
N ASN A 32 48.16 18.95 23.74
CA ASN A 32 47.94 19.09 25.19
C ASN A 32 46.48 19.52 25.54
N PRO A 33 45.77 18.87 26.49
CA PRO A 33 44.32 19.06 26.66
C PRO A 33 43.94 20.07 27.77
N ILE A 34 44.13 21.39 27.54
CA ILE A 34 43.58 22.43 28.43
C ILE A 34 43.01 23.61 27.61
N LEU A 35 41.92 23.40 26.86
CA LEU A 35 41.06 24.50 26.38
C LEU A 35 39.66 24.04 25.91
N LEU A 36 39.02 23.09 26.62
CA LEU A 36 37.81 22.41 26.12
C LEU A 36 36.75 22.11 27.21
N VAL A 37 36.42 23.11 28.03
CA VAL A 37 35.37 23.01 29.08
C VAL A 37 34.36 24.17 29.06
N PHE A 38 34.55 25.23 28.25
CA PHE A 38 33.71 26.45 28.30
C PHE A 38 32.82 26.77 27.08
N SER A 39 32.80 25.94 26.02
CA SER A 39 31.89 26.15 24.87
C SER A 39 30.66 25.23 24.82
N THR A 40 30.66 24.13 25.58
CA THR A 40 29.61 23.09 25.50
C THR A 40 28.32 23.43 26.27
N ILE A 41 28.37 24.35 27.24
CA ILE A 41 27.20 24.71 28.05
C ILE A 41 26.31 25.76 27.37
N LEU A 42 26.87 26.63 26.52
CA LEU A 42 26.10 27.68 25.84
C LEU A 42 25.31 27.16 24.62
N ALA A 43 25.84 26.15 23.91
CA ALA A 43 25.19 25.57 22.74
C ALA A 43 23.92 24.73 23.08
N SER A 44 23.93 24.06 24.24
CA SER A 44 22.80 23.23 24.69
C SER A 44 21.53 24.07 24.95
N TRP A 45 21.69 25.29 25.48
CA TRP A 45 20.57 26.18 25.83
C TRP A 45 19.88 26.79 24.59
N ILE A 46 20.65 27.06 23.53
CA ILE A 46 20.15 27.60 22.25
C ILE A 46 19.41 26.52 21.43
N GLN A 47 19.86 25.25 21.51
CA GLN A 47 19.17 24.12 20.88
C GLN A 47 17.80 23.81 21.54
N HIS A 48 17.69 23.93 22.86
CA HIS A 48 16.45 23.60 23.57
C HIS A 48 15.34 24.65 23.37
N THR A 49 15.72 25.93 23.30
CA THR A 49 14.78 27.06 23.13
C THR A 49 14.16 27.12 21.72
N MET A 50 14.91 26.77 20.67
CA MET A 50 14.35 26.69 19.30
C MET A 50 13.39 25.50 19.10
N LYS A 51 13.64 24.34 19.74
CA LYS A 51 12.73 23.18 19.64
C LYS A 51 11.35 23.45 20.23
N SER A 52 11.25 24.25 21.31
CA SER A 52 9.96 24.67 21.87
C SER A 52 9.20 25.66 20.99
N LEU A 53 9.90 26.54 20.26
CA LEU A 53 9.26 27.52 19.36
C LEU A 53 8.62 26.88 18.13
N ILE A 54 9.25 25.82 17.59
CA ILE A 54 8.75 25.11 16.40
C ILE A 54 7.53 24.23 16.74
N LEU A 55 7.44 23.70 17.97
CA LEU A 55 6.28 22.94 18.44
C LEU A 55 5.07 23.84 18.77
N LEU A 56 5.27 25.09 19.20
CA LEU A 56 4.18 26.03 19.44
C LEU A 56 3.48 26.49 18.15
N ASN A 57 4.22 26.59 17.04
CA ASN A 57 3.71 27.11 15.76
C ASN A 57 2.87 26.10 14.94
N ARG A 58 2.51 24.96 15.53
CA ARG A 58 1.55 23.97 14.96
C ARG A 58 0.24 23.85 15.75
N ALA A 59 0.06 24.62 16.82
CA ALA A 59 -1.15 24.62 17.66
C ALA A 59 -2.08 25.83 17.43
N LEU A 60 -1.81 26.66 16.41
CA LEU A 60 -2.49 27.95 16.19
C LEU A 60 -2.89 28.16 14.72
N LEU A 61 -3.69 27.24 14.16
CA LEU A 61 -4.31 27.44 12.84
C LEU A 61 -5.69 26.78 12.68
N VAL A 62 -6.56 26.88 13.69
CA VAL A 62 -8.02 26.63 13.54
C VAL A 62 -8.81 27.68 14.31
N ALA A 63 -9.10 28.83 13.68
CA ALA A 63 -10.13 29.76 14.12
C ALA A 63 -10.54 30.74 13.01
N SER A 64 -11.84 31.06 12.96
CA SER A 64 -12.48 32.21 12.27
C SER A 64 -12.21 32.43 10.78
N LEU A 65 -13.27 32.25 9.95
CA LEU A 65 -14.11 33.40 9.61
C LEU A 65 -15.53 32.96 9.17
N ALA A 66 -16.55 33.70 9.58
CA ALA A 66 -17.93 33.54 9.10
C ALA A 66 -18.45 34.88 8.54
N ALA A 67 -19.27 34.76 7.51
CA ALA A 67 -19.97 35.76 6.69
C ALA A 67 -20.14 37.21 7.20
N LEU A 68 -20.05 38.15 6.24
CA LEU A 68 -20.99 39.28 6.14
C LEU A 68 -21.25 39.63 4.65
N VAL A 69 -22.47 40.13 4.39
CA VAL A 69 -23.01 40.43 3.05
C VAL A 69 -22.83 41.91 2.71
N SER A 70 -22.60 42.24 1.43
CA SER A 70 -23.00 43.57 0.89
C SER A 70 -23.25 43.54 -0.63
N CYS A 71 -24.15 44.42 -1.08
CA CYS A 71 -24.62 44.58 -2.45
C CYS A 71 -23.61 45.27 -3.38
N GLY A 72 -23.76 45.05 -4.69
CA GLY A 72 -23.18 45.90 -5.74
C GLY A 72 -23.47 45.30 -7.12
N GLY A 73 -24.12 46.04 -8.02
CA GLY A 73 -24.52 45.54 -9.34
C GLY A 73 -24.31 46.55 -10.48
N GLY A 74 -24.62 46.10 -11.71
CA GLY A 74 -24.49 46.85 -12.97
C GLY A 74 -23.22 46.46 -13.77
N GLY A 75 -23.25 46.30 -15.10
CA GLY A 75 -24.36 46.35 -16.06
C GLY A 75 -24.02 47.11 -17.35
N SER A 76 -23.96 46.41 -18.49
CA SER A 76 -24.04 46.91 -19.89
C SER A 76 -23.79 45.71 -20.84
N ASP A 77 -24.76 45.21 -21.63
CA ASP A 77 -25.12 45.62 -23.02
C ASP A 77 -24.08 45.14 -24.09
N SER A 78 -24.40 44.63 -25.29
CA SER A 78 -25.60 44.80 -26.16
C SER A 78 -25.81 43.63 -27.17
N ALA A 79 -27.06 43.48 -27.67
CA ALA A 79 -27.50 42.99 -29.01
C ALA A 79 -27.07 41.59 -29.56
N GLY A 80 -27.89 40.84 -30.30
CA GLY A 80 -29.33 40.95 -30.63
C GLY A 80 -29.69 40.53 -32.07
N SER A 81 -30.63 39.60 -32.26
CA SER A 81 -31.57 39.53 -33.42
C SER A 81 -32.57 38.35 -33.32
N THR A 82 -33.80 38.59 -33.80
CA THR A 82 -34.97 37.68 -33.93
C THR A 82 -35.63 38.00 -35.31
N PRO A 83 -36.87 37.58 -35.71
CA PRO A 83 -37.88 36.59 -35.23
C PRO A 83 -38.32 35.67 -36.43
N PRO A 84 -39.59 35.24 -36.70
CA PRO A 84 -40.87 35.05 -35.94
C PRO A 84 -41.54 33.64 -36.16
N ALA A 85 -42.79 33.31 -35.83
CA ALA A 85 -43.65 33.46 -34.62
C ALA A 85 -45.07 32.81 -34.82
N SER A 86 -45.72 32.32 -33.75
CA SER A 86 -47.21 32.25 -33.54
C SER A 86 -47.54 31.82 -32.09
N LYS A 87 -48.21 32.64 -31.26
CA LYS A 87 -49.67 32.75 -30.97
C LYS A 87 -50.28 31.45 -30.43
N ASN A 88 -50.98 31.38 -29.28
CA ASN A 88 -51.77 32.32 -28.45
C ASN A 88 -51.76 31.84 -26.96
N SER A 89 -52.29 32.50 -25.90
CA SER A 89 -52.95 33.81 -25.64
C SER A 89 -52.96 34.14 -24.12
N SER A 90 -53.47 35.32 -23.74
CA SER A 90 -53.55 35.89 -22.36
C SER A 90 -55.04 36.04 -21.91
N PRO A 91 -55.49 36.77 -20.84
CA PRO A 91 -54.76 37.68 -19.92
C PRO A 91 -55.17 37.77 -18.41
N ALA A 92 -54.43 38.65 -17.70
CA ALA A 92 -54.85 39.62 -16.66
C ALA A 92 -55.01 39.14 -15.19
N SER A 93 -54.28 39.69 -14.20
CA SER A 93 -54.41 41.02 -13.52
C SER A 93 -55.62 41.08 -12.54
N SER A 94 -55.59 41.69 -11.34
CA SER A 94 -54.58 42.51 -10.63
C SER A 94 -54.88 42.62 -9.11
N LEU A 95 -53.92 43.20 -8.39
CA LEU A 95 -53.84 43.55 -6.95
C LEU A 95 -55.09 44.09 -6.19
N ALA A 96 -55.15 43.69 -4.91
CA ALA A 96 -55.34 44.50 -3.68
C ALA A 96 -56.73 44.83 -3.08
N ILE A 97 -56.63 45.20 -1.78
CA ILE A 97 -57.55 45.89 -0.85
C ILE A 97 -58.24 45.02 0.22
N SER A 98 -58.30 45.59 1.42
CA SER A 98 -58.60 44.99 2.71
C SER A 98 -59.99 45.35 3.25
N SER A 99 -60.45 44.54 4.22
CA SER A 99 -61.29 44.93 5.38
C SER A 99 -62.59 45.73 5.14
N SER A 100 -63.75 45.06 5.33
CA SER A 100 -64.65 45.28 6.49
C SER A 100 -66.01 44.57 6.34
N THR A 101 -66.51 43.97 7.44
CA THR A 101 -67.93 43.75 7.87
C THR A 101 -69.02 43.43 6.82
N PRO A 102 -69.88 42.42 7.08
CA PRO A 102 -71.14 42.72 7.78
C PRO A 102 -71.63 41.63 8.75
N SER A 103 -72.71 41.92 9.50
CA SER A 103 -73.38 40.96 10.41
C SER A 103 -74.88 40.83 10.12
N SER A 104 -75.39 39.58 10.20
CA SER A 104 -76.80 39.15 10.39
C SER A 104 -77.84 39.52 9.31
N ILE A 105 -78.77 38.65 8.87
CA ILE A 105 -79.86 38.02 9.64
C ILE A 105 -80.44 36.78 8.89
N ALA A 106 -80.71 35.68 9.63
CA ALA A 106 -81.72 34.59 9.45
C ALA A 106 -81.84 33.79 8.10
N THR A 107 -82.31 32.52 8.02
CA THR A 107 -82.96 31.60 9.01
C THR A 107 -82.81 30.11 8.63
N SER A 108 -82.90 29.20 9.63
CA SER A 108 -83.22 27.75 9.57
C SER A 108 -82.44 26.83 8.59
N SER A 109 -81.88 25.68 8.98
CA SER A 109 -82.00 24.81 10.18
C SER A 109 -80.79 23.82 10.22
N GLN A 110 -80.56 22.90 11.17
CA GLN A 110 -81.38 22.28 12.22
C GLN A 110 -80.62 22.11 13.56
N SER A 111 -81.34 21.61 14.57
CA SER A 111 -80.89 20.98 15.83
C SER A 111 -79.88 19.83 15.61
N SER A 112 -79.02 19.39 16.55
CA SER A 112 -78.70 19.85 17.92
C SER A 112 -77.55 19.02 18.56
N VAL A 113 -77.11 19.47 19.74
CA VAL A 113 -76.32 18.77 20.78
C VAL A 113 -74.79 18.80 20.62
N VAL A 114 -74.18 19.46 21.61
CA VAL A 114 -72.74 19.56 21.86
C VAL A 114 -72.27 18.31 22.60
N LEU A 115 -71.09 17.79 22.27
CA LEU A 115 -70.29 17.01 23.21
C LEU A 115 -68.80 17.29 23.02
N SER A 116 -68.16 17.62 24.13
CA SER A 116 -66.75 17.94 24.25
C SER A 116 -65.85 16.75 23.95
N SER A 117 -64.78 16.97 23.19
CA SER A 117 -63.57 16.14 23.24
C SER A 117 -62.37 16.94 22.76
N ALA A 118 -61.59 17.48 23.71
CA ALA A 118 -60.27 18.01 23.41
C ALA A 118 -59.31 16.84 23.16
N VAL A 119 -59.18 16.42 21.91
CA VAL A 119 -58.14 15.47 21.51
C VAL A 119 -56.87 16.26 21.26
N SER A 120 -56.03 16.40 22.30
CA SER A 120 -54.65 16.84 22.12
C SER A 120 -53.87 15.69 21.49
N SER A 121 -53.91 15.61 20.16
CA SER A 121 -53.12 14.65 19.39
C SER A 121 -51.67 15.13 19.32
N THR A 122 -50.89 14.86 20.36
CA THR A 122 -49.43 14.81 20.23
C THR A 122 -49.10 13.63 19.33
N THR A 123 -49.07 13.87 18.02
CA THR A 123 -48.48 12.94 17.06
C THR A 123 -46.99 12.89 17.35
N SER A 124 -46.60 11.98 18.24
CA SER A 124 -45.20 11.62 18.46
C SER A 124 -44.70 10.92 17.20
N SER A 125 -44.29 11.71 16.20
CA SER A 125 -43.53 11.17 15.08
C SER A 125 -42.24 10.60 15.64
N LEU A 126 -42.15 9.26 15.64
CA LEU A 126 -40.87 8.59 15.75
C LEU A 126 -40.03 9.10 14.59
N LEU A 127 -39.05 9.97 14.88
CA LEU A 127 -38.07 10.42 13.91
C LEU A 127 -37.34 9.18 13.42
N SER A 128 -37.68 8.71 12.22
CA SER A 128 -36.94 7.64 11.56
C SER A 128 -35.55 8.18 11.22
N LEU A 129 -34.53 7.37 11.47
CA LEU A 129 -33.17 7.75 11.10
C LEU A 129 -33.08 7.84 9.57
N ALA A 130 -32.45 8.90 9.08
CA ALA A 130 -32.17 9.04 7.66
C ALA A 130 -31.18 7.95 7.20
N ALA A 131 -31.27 7.57 5.93
CA ALA A 131 -30.27 6.72 5.30
C ALA A 131 -28.88 7.38 5.35
N PRO A 132 -27.79 6.63 5.63
CA PRO A 132 -26.43 7.12 5.42
C PRO A 132 -26.22 7.56 3.97
N GLN A 133 -25.66 8.76 3.78
CA GLN A 133 -25.39 9.35 2.47
C GLN A 133 -23.89 9.47 2.21
N ASN A 134 -23.53 9.67 0.93
CA ASN A 134 -22.15 9.76 0.47
C ASN A 134 -21.30 8.57 0.92
N ILE A 135 -21.89 7.37 0.83
CA ILE A 135 -21.17 6.13 1.04
C ILE A 135 -20.15 5.94 -0.09
N ALA A 136 -18.91 5.65 0.26
CA ALA A 136 -17.83 5.33 -0.65
C ALA A 136 -17.14 4.04 -0.21
N ALA A 137 -16.79 3.20 -1.18
CA ALA A 137 -16.04 1.96 -0.98
C ALA A 137 -14.69 2.05 -1.67
N GLN A 138 -13.62 2.22 -0.89
CA GLN A 138 -12.26 2.25 -1.41
C GLN A 138 -11.65 0.83 -1.32
N PRO A 139 -11.34 0.17 -2.46
CA PRO A 139 -10.68 -1.12 -2.44
C PRO A 139 -9.26 -1.03 -1.88
N GLY A 140 -8.87 -2.04 -1.12
CA GLY A 140 -7.50 -2.28 -0.67
C GLY A 140 -7.08 -3.73 -0.91
N THR A 141 -5.97 -4.15 -0.29
CA THR A 141 -5.52 -5.55 -0.34
C THR A 141 -6.29 -6.39 0.68
N ALA A 142 -7.05 -7.38 0.21
CA ALA A 142 -7.92 -8.25 0.99
C ALA A 142 -8.91 -7.48 1.90
N ALA A 143 -9.25 -6.25 1.51
CA ALA A 143 -10.02 -5.32 2.32
C ALA A 143 -10.75 -4.27 1.48
N VAL A 144 -11.76 -3.64 2.08
CA VAL A 144 -12.41 -2.41 1.59
C VAL A 144 -12.53 -1.44 2.76
N THR A 145 -12.14 -0.18 2.53
CA THR A 145 -12.42 0.92 3.45
C THR A 145 -13.72 1.60 3.04
N LEU A 146 -14.73 1.50 3.89
CA LEU A 146 -16.00 2.19 3.74
C LEU A 146 -15.98 3.52 4.50
N SER A 147 -16.49 4.58 3.89
CA SER A 147 -16.77 5.86 4.54
C SER A 147 -18.16 6.35 4.16
N TRP A 148 -18.82 7.09 5.07
CA TRP A 148 -20.15 7.68 4.88
C TRP A 148 -20.34 8.89 5.80
N ASN A 149 -21.30 9.76 5.48
CA ASN A 149 -21.65 10.91 6.31
C ASN A 149 -22.37 10.48 7.60
N SER A 150 -22.13 11.21 8.70
CA SER A 150 -22.83 10.97 9.97
C SER A 150 -24.31 11.32 9.88
N VAL A 151 -25.17 10.40 10.33
CA VAL A 151 -26.61 10.60 10.45
C VAL A 151 -26.94 11.20 11.82
N VAL A 152 -27.68 12.31 11.81
CA VAL A 152 -28.13 12.99 13.05
C VAL A 152 -29.02 12.04 13.85
N GLY A 153 -28.71 11.88 15.14
CA GLY A 153 -29.43 10.98 16.04
C GLY A 153 -29.04 9.50 15.94
N ALA A 154 -28.03 9.13 15.15
CA ALA A 154 -27.46 7.78 15.15
C ALA A 154 -26.50 7.57 16.34
N THR A 155 -26.61 6.43 17.02
CA THR A 155 -25.66 5.98 18.05
C THR A 155 -24.62 4.99 17.50
N GLY A 156 -24.79 4.55 16.26
CA GLY A 156 -23.88 3.65 15.55
C GLY A 156 -24.40 3.34 14.14
N TYR A 157 -23.76 2.38 13.46
CA TYR A 157 -24.16 1.91 12.14
C TYR A 157 -24.12 0.39 12.04
N ARG A 158 -24.87 -0.20 11.11
CA ARG A 158 -24.66 -1.57 10.63
C ARG A 158 -24.18 -1.55 9.19
N ILE A 159 -23.31 -2.49 8.85
CA ILE A 159 -22.81 -2.70 7.49
C ILE A 159 -23.28 -4.08 7.04
N TYR A 160 -23.82 -4.18 5.83
CA TYR A 160 -24.18 -5.44 5.19
C TYR A 160 -23.39 -5.58 3.91
N TYR A 161 -22.85 -6.77 3.64
CA TYR A 161 -22.12 -7.05 2.40
C TYR A 161 -22.19 -8.52 1.97
N ALA A 162 -22.05 -8.75 0.66
CA ALA A 162 -21.91 -10.07 0.03
C ALA A 162 -21.16 -9.93 -1.32
N SER A 163 -20.79 -11.06 -1.95
CA SER A 163 -20.24 -11.10 -3.31
C SER A 163 -21.27 -10.94 -4.44
N GLU A 164 -22.55 -10.73 -4.10
CA GLU A 164 -23.66 -10.56 -5.05
C GLU A 164 -24.34 -9.19 -4.88
N ALA A 165 -24.85 -8.63 -5.98
CA ALA A 165 -25.51 -7.33 -6.01
C ALA A 165 -26.98 -7.39 -5.56
N ASN A 166 -27.56 -6.23 -5.23
CA ASN A 166 -28.95 -6.06 -4.79
C ASN A 166 -29.21 -6.67 -3.40
N LEU A 167 -28.43 -6.25 -2.41
CA LEU A 167 -28.45 -6.79 -1.05
C LEU A 167 -29.82 -6.63 -0.36
N ILE A 168 -30.37 -7.75 0.10
CA ILE A 168 -31.59 -7.80 0.91
C ILE A 168 -31.21 -7.75 2.39
N ILE A 169 -31.07 -6.55 2.96
CA ILE A 169 -30.55 -6.37 4.35
C ILE A 169 -31.29 -7.19 5.42
N ASN A 170 -32.62 -7.32 5.29
CA ASN A 170 -33.48 -8.07 6.21
C ASN A 170 -33.33 -9.59 6.08
N ASN A 171 -32.62 -10.07 5.06
CA ASN A 171 -32.37 -11.47 4.76
C ASN A 171 -30.94 -11.68 4.26
N ILE A 172 -29.95 -10.95 4.82
CA ILE A 172 -28.56 -11.01 4.33
C ILE A 172 -27.98 -12.43 4.34
N ALA A 173 -28.49 -13.31 5.23
CA ALA A 173 -28.11 -14.72 5.31
C ALA A 173 -28.62 -15.60 4.14
N SER A 174 -29.35 -15.07 3.15
CA SER A 174 -29.69 -15.79 1.91
C SER A 174 -28.61 -15.70 0.82
N PHE A 175 -27.57 -14.91 1.04
CA PHE A 175 -26.40 -14.81 0.16
C PHE A 175 -25.29 -15.71 0.71
N ASP A 176 -24.55 -16.39 -0.18
CA ASP A 176 -23.58 -17.43 0.20
C ASP A 176 -22.47 -16.95 1.17
N ASP A 177 -22.08 -15.67 1.11
CA ASP A 177 -21.15 -15.03 2.05
C ASP A 177 -21.71 -13.77 2.75
N GLY A 178 -23.05 -13.65 2.77
CA GLY A 178 -23.77 -12.51 3.32
C GLY A 178 -23.46 -12.23 4.79
N THR A 179 -22.81 -11.11 5.05
CA THR A 179 -22.27 -10.73 6.36
C THR A 179 -22.89 -9.43 6.87
N ARG A 180 -23.21 -9.39 8.18
CA ARG A 180 -23.57 -8.17 8.91
C ARG A 180 -22.51 -7.80 9.94
N VAL A 181 -22.11 -6.54 9.97
CA VAL A 181 -21.25 -5.95 11.00
C VAL A 181 -22.06 -4.97 11.84
N ASP A 182 -22.25 -5.26 13.12
CA ASP A 182 -22.93 -4.41 14.09
C ASP A 182 -22.00 -3.34 14.70
N ASN A 183 -22.59 -2.21 15.15
CA ASN A 183 -21.92 -1.12 15.86
C ASN A 183 -20.65 -0.58 15.16
N ALA A 184 -20.74 -0.37 13.85
CA ALA A 184 -19.68 0.25 13.06
C ALA A 184 -19.65 1.79 13.22
N SER A 185 -18.52 2.39 12.85
CA SER A 185 -18.25 3.84 12.81
C SER A 185 -17.63 4.21 11.47
N SER A 186 -17.90 5.40 10.93
CA SER A 186 -17.28 5.91 9.70
C SER A 186 -15.92 6.57 10.03
N PRO A 187 -14.83 6.28 9.28
CA PRO A 187 -14.68 5.21 8.30
C PRO A 187 -14.48 3.83 8.96
N ARG A 188 -14.84 2.76 8.24
CA ARG A 188 -14.67 1.37 8.67
C ARG A 188 -13.92 0.55 7.62
N VAL A 189 -12.87 -0.14 8.04
CA VAL A 189 -12.22 -1.19 7.23
C VAL A 189 -12.96 -2.52 7.42
N ILE A 190 -13.29 -3.17 6.31
CA ILE A 190 -13.71 -4.58 6.22
C ILE A 190 -12.50 -5.36 5.70
N THR A 191 -12.05 -6.39 6.43
CA THR A 191 -10.86 -7.19 6.11
C THR A 191 -11.23 -8.64 5.78
N ASN A 192 -10.24 -9.46 5.40
CA ASN A 192 -10.39 -10.87 5.02
C ASN A 192 -11.28 -11.11 3.78
N LEU A 193 -11.36 -10.11 2.90
CA LEU A 193 -12.09 -10.20 1.64
C LEU A 193 -11.23 -10.84 0.55
N ARG A 194 -11.89 -11.52 -0.41
CA ARG A 194 -11.23 -12.19 -1.53
C ARG A 194 -10.74 -11.18 -2.58
N ASN A 195 -9.44 -11.19 -2.90
CA ASN A 195 -8.88 -10.31 -3.95
C ASN A 195 -9.33 -10.75 -5.36
N GLY A 196 -9.82 -9.79 -6.14
CA GLY A 196 -10.42 -10.00 -7.46
C GLY A 196 -11.89 -10.42 -7.42
N GLU A 197 -12.48 -10.57 -6.23
CA GLU A 197 -13.92 -10.79 -6.03
C GLU A 197 -14.59 -9.44 -5.82
N THR A 198 -15.76 -9.21 -6.42
CA THR A 198 -16.47 -7.93 -6.23
C THR A 198 -17.43 -8.05 -5.07
N TYR A 199 -17.27 -7.18 -4.07
CA TYR A 199 -18.16 -7.12 -2.92
C TYR A 199 -19.07 -5.91 -3.03
N TYR A 200 -20.33 -6.10 -2.68
CA TYR A 200 -21.37 -5.07 -2.61
C TYR A 200 -21.59 -4.71 -1.14
N PHE A 201 -21.85 -3.44 -0.85
CA PHE A 201 -21.95 -2.91 0.50
C PHE A 201 -23.11 -1.92 0.63
N VAL A 202 -23.87 -2.05 1.71
CA VAL A 202 -24.82 -1.03 2.17
C VAL A 202 -24.65 -0.78 3.67
N VAL A 203 -24.98 0.43 4.10
CA VAL A 203 -24.89 0.86 5.52
C VAL A 203 -26.23 1.40 5.98
N THR A 204 -26.63 1.04 7.20
CA THR A 204 -27.78 1.61 7.90
C THR A 204 -27.31 2.34 9.16
N ALA A 205 -28.05 3.36 9.57
CA ALA A 205 -27.84 4.05 10.85
C ALA A 205 -28.72 3.42 11.93
N ILE A 206 -28.21 3.28 13.16
CA ILE A 206 -28.95 2.70 14.29
C ILE A 206 -29.05 3.69 15.46
N ASN A 207 -30.17 3.64 16.19
CA ASN A 207 -30.35 4.25 17.51
C ASN A 207 -31.21 3.32 18.38
N GLY A 208 -30.59 2.68 19.37
CA GLY A 208 -31.24 1.65 20.18
C GLY A 208 -31.82 0.54 19.29
N ASN A 209 -33.15 0.41 19.29
CA ASN A 209 -33.87 -0.59 18.49
C ASN A 209 -34.31 -0.07 17.10
N GLN A 210 -34.07 1.21 16.78
CA GLN A 210 -34.39 1.78 15.47
C GLN A 210 -33.22 1.59 14.50
N GLU A 211 -33.53 1.19 13.27
CA GLU A 211 -32.60 1.10 12.15
C GLU A 211 -33.18 1.90 10.97
N SER A 212 -32.33 2.62 10.24
CA SER A 212 -32.73 3.36 9.02
C SER A 212 -33.00 2.40 7.85
N ILE A 213 -33.59 2.93 6.78
CA ILE A 213 -33.43 2.30 5.46
C ILE A 213 -31.93 2.28 5.06
N ALA A 214 -31.56 1.38 4.16
CA ALA A 214 -30.20 1.28 3.65
C ALA A 214 -29.73 2.54 2.91
N SER A 215 -28.42 2.79 2.92
CA SER A 215 -27.75 3.66 1.96
C SER A 215 -27.97 3.19 0.51
N ALA A 216 -27.51 3.99 -0.45
CA ALA A 216 -27.21 3.44 -1.78
C ALA A 216 -26.25 2.25 -1.66
N GLU A 217 -26.40 1.26 -2.53
CA GLU A 217 -25.43 0.16 -2.68
C GLU A 217 -24.20 0.68 -3.42
N VAL A 218 -23.02 0.37 -2.89
CA VAL A 218 -21.74 0.59 -3.57
C VAL A 218 -20.98 -0.71 -3.63
N SER A 219 -20.15 -0.88 -4.65
CA SER A 219 -19.28 -2.04 -4.75
C SER A 219 -17.81 -1.64 -4.77
N ALA A 220 -16.97 -2.57 -4.35
CA ALA A 220 -15.54 -2.50 -4.53
C ALA A 220 -14.98 -3.91 -4.73
N THR A 221 -13.97 -4.02 -5.58
CA THR A 221 -13.22 -5.25 -5.80
C THR A 221 -11.88 -5.11 -5.06
N PRO A 222 -11.71 -5.70 -3.86
CA PRO A 222 -10.40 -5.89 -3.23
C PRO A 222 -9.38 -6.39 -4.24
N GLY A 223 -8.14 -5.92 -4.14
CA GLY A 223 -7.14 -6.14 -5.17
C GLY A 223 -6.85 -4.91 -6.03
N ALA A 224 -7.24 -3.71 -5.57
CA ALA A 224 -6.53 -2.51 -5.95
C ALA A 224 -5.07 -2.64 -5.49
N ILE A 225 -4.22 -3.07 -6.42
CA ILE A 225 -2.78 -2.95 -6.31
C ILE A 225 -2.49 -1.45 -6.27
N ASP A 226 -2.04 -0.96 -5.13
CA ASP A 226 -1.46 0.36 -5.05
C ASP A 226 -0.24 0.38 -5.99
N LEU A 227 -0.37 1.12 -7.10
CA LEU A 227 0.66 1.19 -8.13
C LEU A 227 1.96 1.81 -7.59
N ALA A 228 1.91 2.59 -6.51
CA ALA A 228 3.09 3.10 -5.82
C ALA A 228 3.81 2.02 -4.98
N LYS A 229 3.11 0.92 -4.64
CA LYS A 229 3.65 -0.22 -3.87
C LYS A 229 4.13 -1.39 -4.75
N GLN A 230 4.02 -1.27 -6.08
CA GLN A 230 4.70 -2.20 -6.99
C GLN A 230 6.23 -2.20 -6.75
N PRO A 231 6.92 -3.33 -6.96
CA PRO A 231 8.38 -3.37 -6.87
C PRO A 231 9.00 -2.45 -7.90
N ASN A 232 9.93 -1.60 -7.48
CA ASN A 232 10.75 -0.81 -8.40
C ASN A 232 11.81 -1.68 -9.08
N ALA A 233 12.52 -1.16 -10.08
CA ALA A 233 13.49 -1.94 -10.86
C ALA A 233 14.65 -2.49 -10.00
N GLN A 234 15.14 -1.74 -9.01
CA GLN A 234 16.18 -2.23 -8.09
C GLN A 234 15.66 -3.36 -7.19
N GLU A 235 14.44 -3.27 -6.70
CA GLU A 235 13.80 -4.33 -5.91
C GLU A 235 13.56 -5.61 -6.74
N VAL A 236 13.22 -5.48 -8.03
CA VAL A 236 13.18 -6.62 -8.97
C VAL A 236 14.57 -7.24 -9.13
N LEU A 237 15.61 -6.43 -9.40
CA LEU A 237 16.99 -6.90 -9.50
C LEU A 237 17.42 -7.70 -8.25
N VAL A 238 17.10 -7.24 -7.04
CA VAL A 238 17.44 -7.97 -5.80
C VAL A 238 16.72 -9.32 -5.70
N VAL A 239 15.43 -9.40 -6.08
CA VAL A 239 14.71 -10.68 -6.11
C VAL A 239 15.29 -11.62 -7.16
N GLU A 240 15.71 -11.09 -8.31
CA GLU A 240 16.33 -11.87 -9.38
C GLU A 240 17.73 -12.40 -9.00
N LEU A 241 18.53 -11.60 -8.29
CA LEU A 241 19.80 -12.04 -7.71
C LEU A 241 19.60 -13.15 -6.65
N VAL A 242 18.58 -13.01 -5.79
CA VAL A 242 18.18 -14.05 -4.83
C VAL A 242 17.69 -15.31 -5.56
N ASN A 243 16.90 -15.17 -6.62
CA ASN A 243 16.39 -16.31 -7.38
C ASN A 243 17.49 -17.03 -8.18
N ARG A 244 18.49 -16.31 -8.72
CA ARG A 244 19.71 -16.93 -9.30
C ARG A 244 20.46 -17.74 -8.25
N ALA A 245 20.67 -17.18 -7.07
CA ALA A 245 21.32 -17.86 -5.94
C ALA A 245 20.57 -19.13 -5.52
N ARG A 246 19.24 -19.09 -5.53
CA ARG A 246 18.36 -20.22 -5.21
C ARG A 246 18.35 -21.29 -6.31
N ALA A 247 18.40 -20.90 -7.58
CA ALA A 247 18.45 -21.83 -8.71
C ALA A 247 19.74 -22.65 -8.74
N ASN A 248 20.89 -22.06 -8.42
CA ASN A 248 22.16 -22.78 -8.32
C ASN A 248 23.05 -22.26 -7.15
N PRO A 249 22.88 -22.83 -5.94
CA PRO A 249 23.60 -22.40 -4.74
C PRO A 249 25.13 -22.51 -4.85
N ASP A 250 25.65 -23.60 -5.43
CA ASP A 250 27.09 -23.81 -5.58
C ASP A 250 27.71 -22.84 -6.59
N ALA A 251 27.00 -22.54 -7.68
CA ALA A 251 27.48 -21.56 -8.66
C ALA A 251 27.50 -20.14 -8.10
N GLU A 252 26.49 -19.71 -7.32
CA GLU A 252 26.51 -18.37 -6.69
C GLU A 252 27.60 -18.27 -5.61
N ALA A 253 27.83 -19.32 -4.82
CA ALA A 253 28.95 -19.36 -3.87
C ALA A 253 30.30 -19.26 -4.58
N THR A 254 30.49 -20.04 -5.66
CA THR A 254 31.69 -20.01 -6.51
C THR A 254 31.89 -18.63 -7.13
N ARG A 255 30.83 -18.01 -7.68
CA ARG A 255 30.85 -16.64 -8.26
C ARG A 255 31.30 -15.59 -7.24
N LEU A 256 30.99 -15.81 -5.96
CA LEU A 256 31.32 -14.92 -4.85
C LEU A 256 32.64 -15.24 -4.15
N GLY A 257 33.37 -16.28 -4.59
CA GLY A 257 34.68 -16.66 -4.06
C GLY A 257 34.63 -17.33 -2.68
N ILE A 258 33.53 -18.02 -2.36
CA ILE A 258 33.29 -18.68 -1.06
C ILE A 258 32.79 -20.11 -1.24
N GLY A 259 32.99 -20.96 -0.24
CA GLY A 259 32.28 -22.23 -0.11
C GLY A 259 30.83 -22.02 0.34
N LEU A 260 29.89 -22.83 -0.17
CA LEU A 260 28.46 -22.73 0.14
C LEU A 260 28.17 -22.73 1.66
N ASN A 261 28.97 -23.48 2.43
CA ASN A 261 28.82 -23.65 3.87
C ASN A 261 29.88 -22.90 4.70
N ASP A 262 30.65 -21.98 4.10
CA ASP A 262 31.63 -21.18 4.84
C ASP A 262 30.95 -20.38 5.95
N GLY A 263 31.45 -20.54 7.18
CA GLY A 263 30.93 -19.90 8.40
C GLY A 263 29.63 -20.51 8.96
N ILE A 264 29.05 -21.53 8.33
CA ILE A 264 27.82 -22.18 8.82
C ILE A 264 28.17 -23.15 9.96
N THR A 265 27.68 -22.87 11.17
CA THR A 265 27.84 -23.73 12.36
C THR A 265 26.62 -24.61 12.66
N GLY A 266 25.50 -24.36 12.00
CA GLY A 266 24.26 -25.13 12.11
C GLY A 266 24.12 -26.21 11.03
N THR A 267 22.87 -26.57 10.70
CA THR A 267 22.57 -27.50 9.61
C THR A 267 23.16 -26.98 8.28
N PRO A 268 24.00 -27.77 7.58
CA PRO A 268 24.56 -27.35 6.29
C PRO A 268 23.47 -27.08 5.24
N ILE A 269 23.69 -26.03 4.45
CA ILE A 269 22.91 -25.72 3.27
C ILE A 269 23.20 -26.78 2.20
N THR A 270 22.16 -27.43 1.69
CA THR A 270 22.28 -28.35 0.55
C THR A 270 22.43 -27.57 -0.75
N ASN A 271 23.15 -28.10 -1.73
CA ASN A 271 23.29 -27.50 -3.05
C ASN A 271 22.09 -27.73 -3.99
N THR A 272 21.09 -28.52 -3.55
CA THR A 272 19.83 -28.72 -4.29
C THR A 272 19.21 -27.37 -4.67
N PRO A 273 18.76 -27.15 -5.92
CA PRO A 273 18.01 -25.96 -6.30
C PRO A 273 16.83 -25.71 -5.34
N LYS A 274 16.61 -24.45 -5.01
CA LYS A 274 15.54 -23.99 -4.11
C LYS A 274 14.44 -23.31 -4.95
N PRO A 275 13.15 -23.52 -4.67
CA PRO A 275 12.08 -22.88 -5.42
C PRO A 275 12.22 -21.35 -5.45
N PRO A 276 11.93 -20.67 -6.57
CA PRO A 276 12.01 -19.22 -6.68
C PRO A 276 11.04 -18.54 -5.71
N LEU A 277 11.42 -17.38 -5.21
CA LEU A 277 10.56 -16.52 -4.40
C LEU A 277 9.78 -15.57 -5.30
N ALA A 278 8.49 -15.44 -5.02
CA ALA A 278 7.61 -14.52 -5.72
C ALA A 278 7.53 -13.17 -5.00
N HIS A 279 7.34 -12.08 -5.77
CA HIS A 279 7.11 -10.76 -5.20
C HIS A 279 5.79 -10.71 -4.42
N ASN A 280 5.81 -10.17 -3.20
CA ASN A 280 4.59 -9.85 -2.45
C ASN A 280 4.57 -8.37 -2.04
N LEU A 281 3.52 -7.65 -2.43
CA LEU A 281 3.39 -6.20 -2.24
C LEU A 281 3.32 -5.78 -0.76
N LEU A 282 2.74 -6.61 0.10
CA LEU A 282 2.68 -6.35 1.54
C LEU A 282 4.06 -6.55 2.18
N LEU A 283 4.81 -7.58 1.76
CA LEU A 283 6.19 -7.76 2.23
C LEU A 283 7.11 -6.63 1.73
N ILE A 284 6.90 -6.12 0.51
CA ILE A 284 7.60 -4.94 -0.02
C ILE A 284 7.33 -3.73 0.88
N GLU A 285 6.06 -3.45 1.18
CA GLU A 285 5.68 -2.36 2.09
C GLU A 285 6.32 -2.49 3.48
N SER A 286 6.23 -3.67 4.11
CA SER A 286 6.89 -3.97 5.40
C SER A 286 8.39 -3.69 5.35
N SER A 287 9.04 -4.06 4.25
CA SER A 287 10.48 -3.87 4.05
C SER A 287 10.84 -2.40 3.83
N ARG A 288 10.07 -1.66 3.03
CA ARG A 288 10.26 -0.23 2.81
C ARG A 288 10.07 0.56 4.10
N LEU A 289 9.00 0.28 4.86
CA LEU A 289 8.75 0.93 6.15
C LEU A 289 9.87 0.68 7.17
N HIS A 290 10.43 -0.54 7.21
CA HIS A 290 11.56 -0.84 8.09
C HIS A 290 12.86 -0.16 7.64
N SER A 291 13.16 -0.17 6.34
CA SER A 291 14.30 0.57 5.78
C SER A 291 14.19 2.09 6.03
N GLN A 292 12.99 2.66 5.92
CA GLN A 292 12.77 4.08 6.22
C GLN A 292 12.97 4.36 7.72
N TRP A 293 12.44 3.50 8.60
CA TRP A 293 12.66 3.64 10.04
C TRP A 293 14.14 3.56 10.43
N MET A 294 14.91 2.65 9.83
CA MET A 294 16.36 2.54 10.10
C MET A 294 17.13 3.81 9.68
N LEU A 295 16.72 4.46 8.58
CA LEU A 295 17.24 5.76 8.15
C LEU A 295 16.81 6.88 9.12
N ASP A 296 15.52 7.01 9.41
CA ASP A 296 14.95 8.09 10.23
C ASP A 296 15.41 8.05 11.70
N ALA A 297 15.75 6.86 12.21
CA ALA A 297 16.18 6.64 13.59
C ALA A 297 17.70 6.59 13.78
N ASP A 298 18.50 6.64 12.70
CA ASP A 298 19.95 6.39 12.71
C ASP A 298 20.32 5.06 13.43
N ILE A 299 19.53 4.00 13.21
CA ILE A 299 19.69 2.68 13.83
C ILE A 299 19.64 1.58 12.77
N PHE A 300 20.63 0.68 12.76
CA PHE A 300 20.62 -0.53 11.95
C PHE A 300 20.31 -1.77 12.82
N SER A 301 19.09 -2.31 12.70
CA SER A 301 18.57 -3.33 13.62
C SER A 301 17.40 -4.12 13.03
N HIS A 302 17.33 -5.42 13.32
CA HIS A 302 16.14 -6.26 13.04
C HIS A 302 14.95 -5.91 13.96
N THR A 303 15.24 -5.47 15.18
CA THR A 303 14.23 -4.95 16.11
C THR A 303 13.89 -3.51 15.70
N GLY A 304 12.64 -3.29 15.31
CA GLY A 304 12.14 -2.02 14.78
C GLY A 304 11.55 -1.10 15.84
N ALA A 305 10.81 -0.09 15.37
CA ALA A 305 10.04 0.82 16.21
C ALA A 305 9.21 0.07 17.27
N SER A 306 9.16 0.61 18.49
CA SER A 306 8.43 0.02 19.63
C SER A 306 8.82 -1.43 19.97
N ASN A 307 10.06 -1.82 19.68
CA ASN A 307 10.59 -3.19 19.81
C ASN A 307 9.93 -4.24 18.88
N SER A 308 9.28 -3.80 17.80
CA SER A 308 8.64 -4.71 16.85
C SER A 308 9.60 -5.70 16.20
N THR A 309 9.16 -6.94 16.09
CA THR A 309 9.81 -8.00 15.30
C THR A 309 9.47 -7.87 13.80
N PRO A 310 10.24 -8.49 12.89
CA PRO A 310 9.90 -8.49 11.46
C PRO A 310 8.52 -9.12 11.18
N HIS A 311 8.13 -10.15 11.95
CA HIS A 311 6.83 -10.79 11.85
C HIS A 311 5.68 -9.83 12.16
N GLU A 312 5.78 -9.06 13.26
CA GLU A 312 4.78 -8.07 13.64
C GLU A 312 4.71 -6.92 12.62
N ARG A 313 5.85 -6.50 12.03
CA ARG A 313 5.85 -5.50 10.94
C ARG A 313 5.12 -6.00 9.70
N MET A 314 5.34 -7.26 9.31
CA MET A 314 4.61 -7.90 8.20
C MET A 314 3.10 -7.99 8.50
N GLN A 315 2.71 -8.33 9.73
CA GLN A 315 1.29 -8.30 10.16
C GLN A 315 0.69 -6.89 10.16
N ALA A 316 1.44 -5.88 10.58
CA ALA A 316 0.97 -4.50 10.69
C ALA A 316 0.60 -3.88 9.32
N VAL A 317 1.25 -4.31 8.24
CA VAL A 317 0.87 -3.95 6.86
C VAL A 317 -0.20 -4.87 6.24
N GLY A 318 -0.70 -5.84 7.01
CA GLY A 318 -1.79 -6.75 6.61
C GLY A 318 -1.36 -8.09 6.01
N TYR A 319 -0.08 -8.48 6.06
CA TYR A 319 0.32 -9.81 5.60
C TYR A 319 -0.16 -10.88 6.60
N SER A 320 -1.15 -11.66 6.18
CA SER A 320 -1.80 -12.67 7.03
C SER A 320 -1.01 -13.98 7.05
N PHE A 321 -0.41 -14.31 8.20
CA PHE A 321 0.21 -15.62 8.47
C PHE A 321 -0.87 -16.65 8.81
N THR A 322 -1.08 -17.63 7.93
CA THR A 322 -2.15 -18.65 8.05
C THR A 322 -1.64 -20.02 7.63
N GLY A 323 -2.27 -21.08 8.15
CA GLY A 323 -1.88 -22.46 7.84
C GLY A 323 -0.44 -22.78 8.27
N ASN A 324 0.33 -23.42 7.38
CA ASN A 324 1.74 -23.73 7.63
C ASN A 324 2.64 -22.57 7.16
N TRP A 325 2.87 -21.61 8.05
CA TRP A 325 3.60 -20.39 7.75
C TRP A 325 5.04 -20.37 8.29
N THR A 326 5.86 -19.47 7.76
CA THR A 326 7.18 -19.11 8.30
C THR A 326 7.58 -17.71 7.80
N SER A 327 8.46 -17.02 8.52
CA SER A 327 8.99 -15.70 8.14
C SER A 327 10.48 -15.58 8.48
N GLY A 328 11.20 -14.73 7.75
CA GLY A 328 12.58 -14.37 8.02
C GLY A 328 12.90 -12.96 7.51
N GLU A 329 13.98 -12.36 8.00
CA GLU A 329 14.43 -11.04 7.55
C GLU A 329 15.94 -11.04 7.34
N ASN A 330 16.39 -10.38 6.26
CA ASN A 330 17.76 -9.91 6.12
C ASN A 330 17.75 -8.38 6.05
N ILE A 331 18.77 -7.73 6.62
CA ILE A 331 18.99 -6.28 6.47
C ILE A 331 20.43 -6.02 6.05
N ALA A 332 20.62 -5.04 5.16
CA ALA A 332 21.92 -4.59 4.70
C ALA A 332 21.91 -3.09 4.44
N TRP A 333 23.03 -2.42 4.64
CA TRP A 333 23.19 -1.05 4.17
C TRP A 333 24.61 -0.78 3.71
N GLY A 334 24.73 0.24 2.87
CA GLY A 334 26.01 0.80 2.49
C GLY A 334 25.84 2.24 2.07
N GLY A 335 26.90 3.03 2.20
CA GLY A 335 26.81 4.47 2.00
C GLY A 335 28.12 5.12 1.59
N THR A 336 27.99 6.37 1.19
CA THR A 336 29.07 7.24 0.72
C THR A 336 28.91 8.63 1.32
N THR A 337 30.02 9.35 1.49
CA THR A 337 29.97 10.79 1.80
C THR A 337 30.09 11.68 0.56
N GLY A 338 29.93 11.09 -0.63
CA GLY A 338 29.68 11.83 -1.87
C GLY A 338 28.27 12.40 -1.93
N SER A 339 28.02 13.30 -2.89
CA SER A 339 26.72 13.96 -3.10
C SER A 339 25.72 13.13 -3.90
N SER A 340 26.10 11.93 -4.36
CA SER A 340 25.25 11.02 -5.13
C SER A 340 25.53 9.57 -4.77
N ILE A 341 24.55 8.70 -5.02
CA ILE A 341 24.60 7.26 -4.75
C ILE A 341 23.98 6.49 -5.91
N ASN A 342 24.56 5.35 -6.28
CA ASN A 342 24.03 4.46 -7.32
C ASN A 342 23.31 3.27 -6.67
N LEU A 343 21.99 3.37 -6.53
CA LEU A 343 21.17 2.34 -5.89
C LEU A 343 21.26 0.97 -6.57
N THR A 344 21.48 0.91 -7.88
CA THR A 344 21.68 -0.36 -8.61
C THR A 344 22.98 -1.03 -8.20
N SER A 345 24.09 -0.28 -8.10
CA SER A 345 25.37 -0.82 -7.61
C SER A 345 25.28 -1.27 -6.15
N TYR A 346 24.56 -0.53 -5.30
CA TYR A 346 24.33 -0.94 -3.91
C TYR A 346 23.39 -2.15 -3.80
N ALA A 347 22.36 -2.28 -4.66
CA ALA A 347 21.48 -3.45 -4.68
C ALA A 347 22.27 -4.74 -4.94
N ILE A 348 23.22 -4.69 -5.89
CA ILE A 348 24.14 -5.79 -6.17
C ILE A 348 25.03 -6.07 -4.95
N SER A 349 25.76 -5.08 -4.44
CA SER A 349 26.71 -5.31 -3.33
C SER A 349 26.02 -5.74 -2.03
N GLN A 350 24.81 -5.25 -1.75
CA GLN A 350 23.96 -5.69 -0.65
C GLN A 350 23.59 -7.17 -0.78
N HIS A 351 23.15 -7.64 -1.94
CA HIS A 351 22.93 -9.07 -2.17
C HIS A 351 24.23 -9.88 -2.00
N GLU A 352 25.35 -9.42 -2.56
CA GLU A 352 26.62 -10.15 -2.45
C GLU A 352 27.11 -10.28 -1.00
N GLY A 353 27.00 -9.21 -0.21
CA GLY A 353 27.38 -9.21 1.20
C GLY A 353 26.44 -10.06 2.05
N LEU A 354 25.13 -9.98 1.81
CA LEU A 354 24.14 -10.86 2.44
C LEU A 354 24.40 -12.33 2.11
N PHE A 355 24.77 -12.66 0.86
CA PHE A 355 25.12 -14.04 0.52
C PHE A 355 26.49 -14.47 1.10
N LYS A 356 27.47 -13.57 1.22
CA LYS A 356 28.75 -13.85 1.89
C LYS A 356 28.58 -14.04 3.40
N SER A 357 27.55 -13.46 4.01
CA SER A 357 27.23 -13.55 5.43
C SER A 357 26.50 -14.87 5.78
N PRO A 358 27.06 -15.77 6.62
CA PRO A 358 26.52 -17.11 6.86
C PRO A 358 25.03 -17.15 7.29
N GLY A 359 24.61 -16.33 8.26
CA GLY A 359 23.24 -16.31 8.75
C GLY A 359 22.23 -15.81 7.72
N HIS A 360 22.62 -14.79 6.95
CA HIS A 360 21.79 -14.24 5.88
C HIS A 360 21.71 -15.17 4.66
N ARG A 361 22.80 -15.92 4.36
CA ARG A 361 22.81 -16.99 3.35
C ARG A 361 21.81 -18.11 3.68
N VAL A 362 21.69 -18.49 4.96
CA VAL A 362 20.67 -19.46 5.42
C VAL A 362 19.26 -18.96 5.08
N ASN A 363 18.95 -17.68 5.29
CA ASN A 363 17.65 -17.11 4.89
C ASN A 363 17.44 -17.13 3.36
N ILE A 364 18.43 -16.66 2.59
CA ILE A 364 18.37 -16.63 1.11
C ILE A 364 18.10 -18.03 0.54
N LEU A 365 18.74 -19.06 1.10
CA LEU A 365 18.66 -20.44 0.62
C LEU A 365 17.68 -21.33 1.41
N ASN A 366 16.85 -20.76 2.27
CA ASN A 366 15.81 -21.51 2.99
C ASN A 366 14.71 -21.96 2.02
N ALA A 367 14.56 -23.28 1.86
CA ALA A 367 13.57 -23.89 0.97
C ALA A 367 12.11 -23.63 1.38
N ASN A 368 11.87 -23.22 2.62
CA ASN A 368 10.52 -23.07 3.16
C ASN A 368 9.79 -21.80 2.72
N PHE A 369 10.52 -20.74 2.36
CA PHE A 369 9.94 -19.49 1.88
C PHE A 369 9.40 -19.65 0.45
N ARG A 370 8.31 -18.93 0.16
CA ARG A 370 7.67 -18.82 -1.16
C ARG A 370 7.59 -17.38 -1.66
N GLU A 371 7.68 -16.41 -0.77
CA GLU A 371 7.49 -15.00 -1.08
C GLU A 371 8.63 -14.16 -0.52
N LEU A 372 8.93 -13.07 -1.21
CA LEU A 372 9.94 -12.09 -0.83
C LEU A 372 9.42 -10.68 -1.10
N GLY A 373 9.56 -9.81 -0.11
CA GLY A 373 9.49 -8.37 -0.28
C GLY A 373 10.86 -7.75 -0.07
N VAL A 374 11.29 -6.93 -1.03
CA VAL A 374 12.50 -6.11 -0.90
C VAL A 374 12.06 -4.66 -0.75
N GLY A 375 12.67 -3.93 0.18
CA GLY A 375 12.51 -2.49 0.32
C GLY A 375 13.88 -1.84 0.37
N GLN A 376 14.33 -1.31 -0.77
CA GLN A 376 15.57 -0.53 -0.86
C GLN A 376 15.21 0.96 -0.91
N LEU A 377 15.72 1.74 0.04
CA LEU A 377 15.49 3.18 0.12
C LEU A 377 16.79 3.97 0.21
N GLN A 378 16.77 5.17 -0.35
CA GLN A 378 17.84 6.15 -0.22
C GLN A 378 17.53 7.08 0.94
N GLY A 379 18.52 7.31 1.81
CA GLY A 379 18.42 8.33 2.85
C GLY A 379 19.78 8.72 3.40
N TYR A 380 19.78 9.65 4.35
CA TYR A 380 20.94 9.89 5.18
C TYR A 380 20.94 8.90 6.36
N PHE A 381 22.12 8.47 6.77
CA PHE A 381 22.32 7.57 7.91
C PHE A 381 23.57 7.99 8.67
N MET A 382 23.42 8.32 9.95
CA MET A 382 24.50 8.68 10.85
C MET A 382 25.11 7.43 11.47
N GLN A 383 26.40 7.19 11.22
CA GLN A 383 27.18 6.16 11.90
C GLN A 383 28.51 6.74 12.38
N ASP A 384 28.91 6.39 13.61
CA ASP A 384 30.20 6.78 14.20
C ASP A 384 30.50 8.30 14.12
N GLY A 385 29.45 9.12 14.18
CA GLY A 385 29.52 10.58 14.12
C GLY A 385 29.67 11.16 12.70
N ARG A 386 29.53 10.33 11.65
CA ARG A 386 29.61 10.72 10.25
C ARG A 386 28.30 10.38 9.53
N ASN A 387 27.82 11.32 8.72
CA ASN A 387 26.60 11.14 7.95
C ASN A 387 26.93 10.61 6.55
N TYR A 388 26.28 9.52 6.16
CA TYR A 388 26.43 8.87 4.86
C TYR A 388 25.14 9.02 4.05
N LEU A 389 25.26 9.41 2.78
CA LEU A 389 24.20 9.18 1.81
C LEU A 389 24.19 7.67 1.52
N SER A 390 23.10 7.02 1.89
CA SER A 390 23.04 5.58 2.10
C SER A 390 21.93 4.91 1.32
N SER A 391 22.20 3.67 0.92
CA SER A 391 21.19 2.69 0.51
C SER A 391 20.89 1.80 1.70
N MET A 392 19.65 1.82 2.17
CA MET A 392 19.15 0.98 3.25
C MET A 392 18.22 -0.08 2.68
N LEU A 393 18.50 -1.35 2.92
CA LEU A 393 17.81 -2.48 2.31
C LEU A 393 17.32 -3.48 3.35
N THR A 394 16.03 -3.82 3.25
CA THR A 394 15.37 -4.89 4.01
C THR A 394 14.83 -5.94 3.04
N GLN A 395 15.03 -7.22 3.35
CA GLN A 395 14.40 -8.36 2.68
C GLN A 395 13.51 -9.10 3.67
N ASN A 396 12.19 -9.04 3.50
CA ASN A 396 11.24 -9.84 4.28
C ASN A 396 10.82 -11.09 3.50
N PHE A 397 11.19 -12.25 4.01
CA PHE A 397 10.89 -13.56 3.46
C PHE A 397 9.67 -14.16 4.15
N ALA A 398 8.78 -14.82 3.41
CA ALA A 398 7.64 -15.50 4.02
C ALA A 398 7.18 -16.77 3.27
N ARG A 399 6.41 -17.58 3.99
CA ARG A 399 5.39 -18.49 3.46
C ARG A 399 4.14 -18.30 4.30
N SER A 400 2.97 -18.28 3.64
CA SER A 400 1.66 -18.37 4.27
C SER A 400 0.72 -19.20 3.38
N GLY A 401 -0.30 -19.82 4.00
CA GLY A 401 -1.34 -20.56 3.28
C GLY A 401 -0.83 -21.78 2.51
N SER A 402 -1.60 -22.17 1.47
CA SER A 402 -1.32 -23.33 0.62
C SER A 402 -0.81 -22.98 -0.77
N SER A 403 -1.02 -21.75 -1.24
CA SER A 403 -0.76 -21.28 -2.61
C SER A 403 0.71 -21.43 -3.05
N TYR A 404 0.89 -21.72 -4.33
CA TYR A 404 2.16 -21.58 -5.04
C TYR A 404 2.06 -20.41 -6.02
N PHE A 405 3.19 -19.99 -6.58
CA PHE A 405 3.25 -18.84 -7.46
C PHE A 405 3.95 -19.18 -8.78
N LEU A 406 3.33 -18.78 -9.89
CA LEU A 406 4.07 -18.49 -11.12
C LEU A 406 4.63 -17.07 -10.99
N THR A 407 5.94 -16.92 -11.15
CA THR A 407 6.64 -15.64 -10.95
C THR A 407 7.70 -15.46 -12.02
N GLY A 408 8.15 -14.24 -12.24
CA GLY A 408 9.28 -13.95 -13.13
C GLY A 408 9.23 -12.53 -13.63
N VAL A 409 9.95 -12.28 -14.73
CA VAL A 409 10.04 -10.95 -15.32
C VAL A 409 9.80 -11.01 -16.83
N VAL A 410 9.03 -10.05 -17.34
CA VAL A 410 8.91 -9.74 -18.77
C VAL A 410 9.78 -8.53 -19.05
N TYR A 411 10.84 -8.69 -19.84
CA TYR A 411 11.85 -7.66 -20.05
C TYR A 411 12.47 -7.70 -21.46
N GLU A 412 13.01 -6.57 -21.90
CA GLU A 412 13.85 -6.47 -23.08
C GLU A 412 15.32 -6.54 -22.67
N ASP A 413 15.96 -7.67 -22.96
CA ASP A 413 17.39 -7.89 -22.75
C ASP A 413 18.19 -7.06 -23.77
N LYS A 414 18.78 -5.97 -23.29
CA LYS A 414 19.46 -4.94 -24.11
C LYS A 414 20.96 -5.21 -24.24
N ASN A 415 21.52 -6.04 -23.37
CA ASN A 415 22.95 -6.33 -23.33
C ASN A 415 23.30 -7.78 -23.72
N ASN A 416 22.30 -8.63 -23.92
CA ASN A 416 22.34 -10.06 -24.27
C ASN A 416 22.99 -10.93 -23.17
N ASN A 417 22.69 -10.65 -21.89
CA ASN A 417 23.15 -11.45 -20.74
C ASN A 417 22.12 -12.48 -20.24
N GLU A 418 20.89 -12.48 -20.78
CA GLU A 418 19.77 -13.32 -20.38
C GLU A 418 19.37 -13.21 -18.89
N PHE A 419 19.61 -12.05 -18.28
CA PHE A 419 19.32 -11.72 -16.89
C PHE A 419 18.73 -10.31 -16.77
N TYR A 420 17.82 -10.08 -15.82
CA TYR A 420 17.18 -8.77 -15.69
C TYR A 420 18.16 -7.69 -15.21
N ASP A 421 18.32 -6.63 -16.02
CA ASP A 421 18.96 -5.38 -15.60
C ASP A 421 17.95 -4.24 -15.34
N VAL A 422 18.37 -3.29 -14.49
CA VAL A 422 17.56 -2.12 -14.14
C VAL A 422 17.28 -1.26 -15.38
N GLY A 423 16.01 -1.18 -15.77
CA GLY A 423 15.55 -0.44 -16.96
C GLY A 423 15.20 -1.34 -18.16
N GLU A 424 15.17 -2.66 -17.99
CA GLU A 424 14.78 -3.61 -19.04
C GLU A 424 13.31 -4.05 -18.98
N GLY A 425 12.68 -3.98 -17.81
CA GLY A 425 11.31 -4.43 -17.60
C GLY A 425 10.27 -3.78 -18.51
N LEU A 426 9.35 -4.60 -19.03
CA LEU A 426 8.26 -4.16 -19.91
C LEU A 426 6.96 -3.99 -19.13
N SER A 427 6.44 -2.76 -19.11
CA SER A 427 5.13 -2.41 -18.54
C SER A 427 3.98 -2.69 -19.53
N GLY A 428 2.74 -2.65 -19.04
CA GLY A 428 1.56 -2.81 -19.90
C GLY A 428 1.33 -4.23 -20.45
N ILE A 429 2.09 -5.21 -19.96
CA ILE A 429 1.94 -6.62 -20.30
C ILE A 429 0.85 -7.25 -19.41
N ASN A 430 0.07 -8.16 -19.99
CA ASN A 430 -0.95 -8.94 -19.32
C ASN A 430 -0.68 -10.44 -19.53
N ILE A 431 -0.81 -11.22 -18.47
CA ILE A 431 -0.73 -12.68 -18.49
C ILE A 431 -2.13 -13.22 -18.20
N THR A 432 -2.71 -13.96 -19.15
CA THR A 432 -4.05 -14.53 -19.03
C THR A 432 -3.97 -16.04 -18.91
N THR A 433 -4.62 -16.61 -17.90
CA THR A 433 -4.76 -18.06 -17.70
C THR A 433 -6.04 -18.36 -16.93
N ASN A 434 -6.67 -19.53 -17.16
CA ASN A 434 -7.98 -19.90 -16.59
C ASN A 434 -9.05 -18.79 -16.70
N ASN A 435 -9.14 -18.12 -17.85
CA ASN A 435 -10.02 -16.97 -18.12
C ASN A 435 -9.83 -15.75 -17.18
N LYS A 436 -8.73 -15.70 -16.42
CA LYS A 436 -8.37 -14.57 -15.55
C LYS A 436 -7.09 -13.90 -16.07
N THR A 437 -7.14 -12.57 -16.18
CA THR A 437 -6.01 -11.75 -16.60
C THR A 437 -5.31 -11.14 -15.39
N TYR A 438 -3.99 -11.17 -15.42
CA TYR A 438 -3.10 -10.60 -14.41
C TYR A 438 -2.17 -9.61 -15.10
N SER A 439 -2.21 -8.33 -14.72
CA SER A 439 -1.29 -7.33 -15.25
C SER A 439 0.08 -7.47 -14.60
N VAL A 440 1.12 -7.41 -15.44
CA VAL A 440 2.53 -7.35 -15.05
C VAL A 440 2.81 -5.97 -14.44
N PHE A 441 3.71 -5.89 -13.44
CA PHE A 441 4.09 -4.62 -12.81
C PHE A 441 4.84 -3.72 -13.81
N ASN A 442 4.88 -2.41 -13.54
CA ASN A 442 5.59 -1.44 -14.38
C ASN A 442 7.09 -1.72 -14.50
N SER A 443 7.67 -2.48 -13.57
CA SER A 443 9.06 -2.95 -13.56
C SER A 443 9.29 -4.25 -14.35
N GLY A 444 8.27 -4.79 -15.01
CA GLY A 444 8.30 -6.05 -15.77
C GLY A 444 8.08 -7.31 -14.91
N ALA A 445 8.19 -7.21 -13.58
CA ALA A 445 8.00 -8.36 -12.69
C ALA A 445 6.52 -8.73 -12.52
N TYR A 446 6.25 -9.99 -12.21
CA TYR A 446 4.91 -10.47 -11.90
C TYR A 446 4.92 -11.62 -10.90
N ALA A 447 3.81 -11.80 -10.19
CA ALA A 447 3.57 -12.92 -9.27
C ALA A 447 2.09 -13.31 -9.32
N ILE A 448 1.79 -14.53 -9.78
CA ILE A 448 0.43 -15.04 -9.99
C ILE A 448 0.22 -16.23 -9.06
N PRO A 449 -0.71 -16.15 -8.08
CA PRO A 449 -1.02 -17.26 -7.21
C PRO A 449 -1.79 -18.33 -7.99
N LEU A 450 -1.25 -19.55 -8.03
CA LEU A 450 -1.82 -20.71 -8.71
C LEU A 450 -1.87 -21.92 -7.76
N ALA A 451 -2.85 -22.79 -8.01
CA ALA A 451 -2.90 -24.11 -7.38
C ALA A 451 -1.93 -25.07 -8.11
N ASN A 452 -1.83 -26.31 -7.64
CA ASN A 452 -1.19 -27.35 -8.42
C ASN A 452 -2.03 -27.64 -9.68
N GLY A 453 -1.38 -27.72 -10.84
CA GLY A 453 -2.05 -27.92 -12.12
C GLY A 453 -1.17 -27.58 -13.32
N THR A 454 -1.72 -27.79 -14.51
CA THR A 454 -1.14 -27.30 -15.78
C THR A 454 -1.98 -26.14 -16.28
N TYR A 455 -1.31 -25.09 -16.73
CA TYR A 455 -1.90 -23.80 -17.07
C TYR A 455 -1.40 -23.36 -18.45
N GLU A 456 -2.32 -23.16 -19.38
CA GLU A 456 -2.02 -22.44 -20.62
C GLU A 456 -1.98 -20.94 -20.32
N LEU A 457 -0.91 -20.29 -20.74
CA LEU A 457 -0.69 -18.85 -20.61
C LEU A 457 -0.85 -18.19 -21.98
N SER A 458 -1.55 -17.05 -22.01
CA SER A 458 -1.51 -16.08 -23.10
C SER A 458 -0.94 -14.77 -22.56
N ILE A 459 0.23 -14.39 -23.04
CA ILE A 459 0.99 -13.22 -22.59
C ILE A 459 0.96 -12.17 -23.71
N THR A 460 0.38 -11.01 -23.43
CA THR A 460 0.05 -9.99 -24.44
C THR A 460 0.38 -8.58 -23.96
N GLY A 461 0.70 -7.69 -24.90
CA GLY A 461 0.92 -6.26 -24.64
C GLY A 461 1.75 -5.62 -25.75
N ASP A 462 1.52 -4.34 -26.04
CA ASP A 462 2.06 -3.69 -27.24
C ASP A 462 3.60 -3.67 -27.27
N LEU A 463 4.25 -3.51 -26.10
CA LEU A 463 5.71 -3.54 -25.98
C LEU A 463 6.33 -4.92 -26.22
N LEU A 464 5.53 -5.99 -26.12
CA LEU A 464 5.95 -7.35 -26.48
C LEU A 464 5.92 -7.56 -28.00
N GLY A 465 5.13 -6.77 -28.74
CA GLY A 465 5.03 -6.80 -30.20
C GLY A 465 4.22 -7.97 -30.77
N VAL A 466 4.33 -9.17 -30.20
CA VAL A 466 3.48 -10.33 -30.54
C VAL A 466 3.04 -11.09 -29.29
N PRO A 467 1.84 -11.73 -29.29
CA PRO A 467 1.42 -12.62 -28.22
C PRO A 467 2.37 -13.82 -28.04
N VAL A 468 2.68 -14.15 -26.79
CA VAL A 468 3.41 -15.37 -26.42
C VAL A 468 2.46 -16.36 -25.75
N TYR A 469 2.49 -17.61 -26.19
CA TYR A 469 1.73 -18.70 -25.59
C TYR A 469 2.68 -19.72 -24.97
N TYR A 470 2.36 -20.19 -23.76
CA TYR A 470 3.20 -21.16 -23.06
C TYR A 470 2.39 -22.02 -22.09
N SER A 471 2.69 -23.33 -22.03
CA SER A 471 2.10 -24.25 -21.07
C SER A 471 3.02 -24.42 -19.86
N VAL A 472 2.53 -24.11 -18.65
CA VAL A 472 3.33 -24.22 -17.42
C VAL A 472 2.67 -25.14 -16.40
N GLN A 473 3.47 -25.97 -15.74
CA GLN A 473 3.03 -26.83 -14.64
C GLN A 473 3.47 -26.25 -13.29
N ILE A 474 2.52 -26.13 -12.37
CA ILE A 474 2.74 -25.84 -10.95
C ILE A 474 2.56 -27.14 -10.18
N SER A 475 3.58 -27.54 -9.41
CA SER A 475 3.59 -28.82 -8.70
C SER A 475 4.38 -28.72 -7.39
N ASN A 476 3.68 -28.42 -6.31
CA ASN A 476 4.18 -28.34 -4.93
C ASN A 476 5.31 -27.34 -4.67
N GLN A 477 5.58 -26.45 -5.62
CA GLN A 477 6.58 -25.39 -5.53
C GLN A 477 6.23 -24.26 -6.49
N ASN A 478 6.80 -23.07 -6.25
CA ASN A 478 6.74 -21.96 -7.18
C ASN A 478 7.50 -22.29 -8.48
N ARG A 479 7.10 -21.65 -9.59
CA ARG A 479 7.79 -21.77 -10.88
C ARG A 479 8.21 -20.39 -11.38
N LYS A 480 9.46 -20.28 -11.83
CA LYS A 480 9.96 -19.08 -12.50
C LYS A 480 9.73 -19.23 -14.00
N LEU A 481 9.25 -18.19 -14.65
CA LEU A 481 9.11 -18.10 -16.10
C LEU A 481 9.37 -16.66 -16.51
N ASP A 482 10.41 -16.45 -17.30
CA ASP A 482 10.75 -15.13 -17.83
C ASP A 482 10.39 -15.04 -19.30
N VAL A 483 9.96 -13.87 -19.74
CA VAL A 483 9.71 -13.58 -21.16
C VAL A 483 10.72 -12.53 -21.59
N ILE A 484 11.72 -13.00 -22.31
CA ILE A 484 12.90 -12.23 -22.71
C ILE A 484 12.72 -11.79 -24.17
N LYS A 485 12.66 -10.49 -24.40
CA LYS A 485 12.63 -9.87 -25.72
C LYS A 485 14.04 -9.41 -26.09
N SER A 486 14.54 -9.81 -27.26
CA SER A 486 15.85 -9.40 -27.78
C SER A 486 15.67 -8.91 -29.21
N GLY A 487 15.55 -7.60 -29.39
CA GLY A 487 15.11 -7.00 -30.65
C GLY A 487 13.70 -7.45 -31.03
N ASN A 488 13.58 -8.17 -32.15
CA ASN A 488 12.30 -8.75 -32.62
C ASN A 488 12.10 -10.20 -32.17
N ASN A 489 13.09 -10.83 -31.54
CA ASN A 489 12.98 -12.20 -31.04
C ASN A 489 12.38 -12.20 -29.64
N ILE A 490 11.60 -13.22 -29.32
CA ILE A 490 11.07 -13.44 -27.97
C ILE A 490 11.33 -14.88 -27.57
N ARG A 491 11.85 -15.06 -26.36
CA ARG A 491 12.12 -16.34 -25.74
C ARG A 491 11.38 -16.43 -24.41
N VAL A 492 10.83 -17.60 -24.12
CA VAL A 492 10.45 -17.97 -22.75
C VAL A 492 11.63 -18.68 -22.11
N SER A 493 12.12 -18.18 -20.97
CA SER A 493 13.15 -18.82 -20.16
C SER A 493 12.51 -19.43 -18.93
N VAL A 494 12.87 -20.68 -18.61
CA VAL A 494 12.30 -21.43 -17.49
C VAL A 494 13.43 -22.13 -16.73
N PRO A 495 14.12 -21.40 -15.82
CA PRO A 495 15.26 -21.93 -15.07
C PRO A 495 14.87 -22.99 -14.01
#